data_AF-X1E7T5-F1
#
_entry.id   AF-X1E7T5-F1
#
_cell.length_a   1.000
_cell.length_b   1.000
_cell.length_c   1.000
_cell.angle_alpha   90.00
_cell.angle_beta   90.00
_cell.angle_gamma   90.00
#
_symmetry.space_group_name_H-M   'P 1'
#
loop_
_entity.id
_entity.type
_entity.pdbx_description
1 polymer ?
#
loop_
_entity_poly.entity_id
_entity_poly.type
_entity_poly.pdbx_seq_one_letter_code
_entity_poly.pdbx_strand_id
1 'polypeptide(L)'
;MKVKKVGVTEKTKSSAGSDKFILPILAIGFIGAFILPVIDYRYQWFSIPFTVEIIGLIVFNIGIIIMNISMVQNAYASKILDINKGQKLIDTGLYGHVRHPLYSGAALVVLGLPIALGSWISLIPAAIGVMILIIRIKFEEEMLIKGM
;
A
#
# COMPACT_ATOMS: atom_id res chain seq x y z
N MET A 1 3.66 -22.39 2.48
CA MET A 1 4.20 -22.71 3.83
C MET A 1 4.32 -21.40 4.61
N LYS A 2 3.62 -21.20 5.73
CA LYS A 2 3.76 -19.96 6.53
C LYS A 2 5.11 -19.99 7.23
N VAL A 3 5.98 -19.03 6.93
CA VAL A 3 7.30 -18.93 7.56
C VAL A 3 7.14 -18.57 9.03
N LYS A 4 7.95 -19.18 9.91
CA LYS A 4 7.93 -18.89 11.34
C LYS A 4 8.55 -17.51 11.60
N LYS A 5 7.72 -16.60 12.13
CA LYS A 5 8.14 -15.25 12.52
C LYS A 5 9.10 -15.32 13.72
N VAL A 6 10.24 -14.60 13.65
CA VAL A 6 11.07 -14.32 14.84
C VAL A 6 10.48 -13.13 15.59
N GLY A 7 9.78 -12.26 14.87
CA GLY A 7 9.18 -11.06 15.41
C GLY A 7 10.18 -9.91 15.46
N VAL A 8 9.90 -8.95 16.33
CA VAL A 8 10.66 -7.71 16.45
C VAL A 8 11.80 -7.89 17.45
N THR A 9 13.04 -7.73 16.99
CA THR A 9 14.24 -7.65 17.84
C THR A 9 14.44 -6.23 18.40
N GLU A 10 15.28 -6.04 19.42
CA GLU A 10 15.59 -4.70 19.95
C GLU A 10 16.07 -3.72 18.87
N LYS A 11 16.93 -4.20 17.94
CA LYS A 11 17.46 -3.38 16.83
C LYS A 11 16.38 -2.93 15.85
N THR A 12 15.32 -3.73 15.69
CA THR A 12 14.21 -3.47 14.76
C THR A 12 12.98 -2.84 15.43
N LYS A 13 13.00 -2.70 16.76
CA LYS A 13 11.84 -2.27 17.57
C LYS A 13 11.37 -0.86 17.25
N SER A 14 12.30 0.05 16.96
CA SER A 14 11.97 1.42 16.56
C SER A 14 11.20 1.44 15.24
N SER A 15 11.72 0.76 14.20
CA SER A 15 11.07 0.67 12.89
C SER A 15 9.70 0.00 12.99
N ALA A 16 9.58 -1.13 13.70
CA ALA A 16 8.30 -1.81 13.89
C ALA A 16 7.30 -0.98 14.72
N GLY A 17 7.78 -0.11 15.61
CA GLY A 17 6.94 0.82 16.37
C GLY A 17 6.24 1.87 15.50
N SER A 18 6.77 2.18 14.31
CA SER A 18 6.19 3.15 13.38
C SER A 18 4.79 2.74 12.90
N ASP A 19 4.50 1.43 12.80
CA ASP A 19 3.20 0.91 12.36
C ASP A 19 2.04 1.39 13.26
N LYS A 20 2.30 1.70 14.55
CA LYS A 20 1.29 2.24 15.48
C LYS A 20 0.75 3.60 15.05
N PHE A 21 1.53 4.37 14.30
CA PHE A 21 1.13 5.67 13.78
C PHE A 21 0.75 5.57 12.30
N ILE A 22 1.50 4.78 11.53
CA ILE A 22 1.30 4.66 10.08
C ILE A 22 0.00 3.93 9.74
N LEU A 23 -0.30 2.80 10.38
CA LEU A 23 -1.47 1.99 10.01
C LEU A 23 -2.79 2.71 10.27
N PRO A 24 -3.01 3.41 11.40
CA PRO A 24 -4.23 4.21 11.59
C PRO A 24 -4.39 5.32 10.53
N ILE A 25 -3.30 6.01 10.17
CA ILE A 25 -3.36 7.07 9.15
C ILE A 25 -3.71 6.48 7.78
N LEU A 26 -3.09 5.36 7.40
CA LEU A 26 -3.45 4.64 6.17
C LEU A 26 -4.91 4.18 6.20
N ALA A 27 -5.40 3.67 7.33
CA ALA A 27 -6.80 3.25 7.47
C ALA A 27 -7.77 4.44 7.33
N ILE A 28 -7.46 5.60 7.93
CA ILE A 28 -8.25 6.83 7.78
C ILE A 28 -8.28 7.26 6.32
N GLY A 29 -7.12 7.28 5.65
CA GLY A 29 -7.04 7.60 4.22
C GLY A 29 -7.87 6.65 3.35
N PHE A 30 -7.80 5.35 3.64
CA PHE A 30 -8.56 4.32 2.92
C PHE A 30 -10.07 4.45 3.16
N ILE A 31 -10.51 4.63 4.41
CA ILE A 31 -11.92 4.86 4.74
C ILE A 31 -12.42 6.15 4.08
N GLY A 32 -11.63 7.22 4.12
CA GLY A 32 -11.93 8.48 3.44
C GLY A 32 -12.11 8.30 1.94
N ALA A 33 -11.28 7.46 1.30
CA ALA A 33 -11.39 7.15 -0.12
C ALA A 33 -12.68 6.39 -0.50
N PHE A 34 -13.38 5.75 0.44
CA PHE A 34 -14.69 5.14 0.22
C PHE A 34 -15.88 6.04 0.60
N ILE A 35 -15.73 6.85 1.64
CA ILE A 35 -16.82 7.70 2.13
C ILE A 35 -16.95 8.98 1.30
N LEU A 36 -15.84 9.63 0.96
CA LEU A 36 -15.86 10.90 0.24
C LEU A 36 -16.48 10.81 -1.16
N PRO A 37 -16.31 9.75 -1.97
CA PRO A 37 -16.98 9.67 -3.26
C PRO A 37 -18.50 9.64 -3.13
N VAL A 38 -19.02 9.00 -2.06
CA VAL A 38 -20.46 8.96 -1.79
C VAL A 38 -20.99 10.36 -1.45
N ILE A 39 -20.22 11.12 -0.66
CA ILE A 39 -20.57 12.51 -0.31
C ILE A 39 -20.48 13.41 -1.55
N ASP A 40 -19.39 13.32 -2.30
CA ASP A 40 -19.17 14.05 -3.55
C ASP A 40 -20.32 13.81 -4.54
N TYR A 41 -20.68 12.54 -4.75
CA TYR A 41 -21.84 12.17 -5.57
C TYR A 41 -23.16 12.70 -4.99
N ARG A 42 -23.37 12.66 -3.67
CA ARG A 42 -24.62 13.14 -3.05
C ARG A 42 -24.84 14.64 -3.22
N TYR A 43 -23.77 15.42 -3.13
CA TYR A 43 -23.80 16.88 -3.25
C TYR A 43 -23.42 17.39 -4.64
N GLN A 44 -23.02 16.50 -5.55
CA GLN A 44 -22.62 16.81 -6.92
C GLN A 44 -21.52 17.89 -6.96
N TRP A 45 -20.51 17.78 -6.08
CA TRP A 45 -19.45 18.80 -6.03
C TRP A 45 -18.61 18.78 -7.30
N PHE A 46 -18.34 17.59 -7.84
CA PHE A 46 -17.58 17.42 -9.07
C PHE A 46 -18.24 16.42 -10.03
N SER A 47 -17.93 16.55 -11.32
CA SER A 47 -18.29 15.59 -12.35
C SER A 47 -17.02 15.09 -13.04
N ILE A 48 -16.84 13.78 -13.07
CA ILE A 48 -15.73 13.13 -13.78
C ILE A 48 -16.29 12.52 -15.07
N PRO A 49 -15.63 12.71 -16.23
CA PRO A 49 -16.05 12.04 -17.45
C PRO A 49 -15.96 10.52 -17.31
N PHE A 50 -16.96 9.79 -17.81
CA PHE A 50 -17.00 8.33 -17.76
C PHE A 50 -15.71 7.65 -18.26
N THR A 51 -15.09 8.18 -19.32
CA THR A 51 -13.81 7.67 -19.83
C THR A 51 -12.70 7.71 -18.77
N VAL A 52 -12.67 8.76 -17.95
CA VAL A 52 -11.67 8.91 -16.88
C VAL A 52 -11.95 7.92 -15.74
N GLU A 53 -13.22 7.67 -15.40
CA GLU A 53 -13.59 6.63 -14.44
C GLU A 53 -13.14 5.24 -14.90
N ILE A 54 -13.33 4.92 -16.18
CA ILE A 54 -12.86 3.66 -16.78
C ILE A 54 -11.33 3.53 -16.70
N ILE A 55 -10.59 4.61 -16.97
CA ILE A 55 -9.13 4.61 -16.80
C ILE A 55 -8.77 4.34 -15.33
N GLY A 56 -9.44 5.01 -14.39
CA GLY A 56 -9.26 4.77 -12.96
C GLY A 56 -9.49 3.31 -12.56
N LEU A 57 -10.55 2.70 -13.10
CA LEU A 57 -10.88 1.29 -12.87
C LEU A 57 -9.81 0.34 -13.43
N ILE A 58 -9.28 0.62 -14.62
CA ILE A 58 -8.18 -0.15 -15.21
C ILE A 58 -6.93 -0.05 -14.33
N VAL A 59 -6.55 1.16 -13.92
CA VAL A 59 -5.38 1.42 -13.04
C VAL A 59 -5.53 0.69 -11.72
N PHE A 60 -6.71 0.76 -11.09
CA PHE A 60 -7.02 0.04 -9.87
C PHE A 60 -6.83 -1.47 -10.01
N ASN A 61 -7.36 -2.07 -11.09
CA ASN A 61 -7.24 -3.51 -11.34
C ASN A 61 -5.79 -3.94 -11.61
N ILE A 62 -5.02 -3.15 -12.37
CA ILE A 62 -3.58 -3.39 -12.56
C ILE A 62 -2.86 -3.39 -11.21
N GLY A 63 -3.18 -2.43 -10.33
CA GLY A 63 -2.65 -2.39 -8.97
C GLY A 63 -2.94 -3.66 -8.18
N ILE A 64 -4.19 -4.15 -8.21
CA ILE A 64 -4.58 -5.42 -7.57
C ILE A 64 -3.79 -6.60 -8.13
N ILE A 65 -3.64 -6.69 -9.45
CA ILE A 65 -2.88 -7.78 -10.10
C ILE A 65 -1.43 -7.77 -9.62
N ILE A 66 -0.77 -6.61 -9.63
CA ILE A 66 0.61 -6.45 -9.15
C ILE A 66 0.73 -6.87 -7.69
N MET A 67 -0.21 -6.45 -6.82
CA MET A 67 -0.21 -6.84 -5.41
C MET A 67 -0.32 -8.36 -5.24
N ASN A 68 -1.23 -9.00 -5.96
CA ASN A 68 -1.43 -10.45 -5.89
C ASN A 68 -0.18 -11.22 -6.36
N ILE A 69 0.41 -10.83 -7.50
CA ILE A 69 1.65 -11.44 -7.99
C ILE A 69 2.77 -11.25 -6.97
N SER A 70 2.91 -10.05 -6.39
CA SER A 70 3.93 -9.75 -5.38
C SER A 70 3.77 -10.62 -4.12
N MET A 71 2.53 -10.79 -3.63
CA MET A 71 2.25 -11.66 -2.49
C MET A 71 2.55 -13.13 -2.78
N VAL A 72 2.32 -13.59 -4.00
CA VAL A 72 2.66 -14.97 -4.42
C VAL A 72 4.18 -15.16 -4.51
N GLN A 73 4.91 -14.16 -5.01
CA GLN A 73 6.37 -14.21 -5.14
C GLN A 73 7.11 -14.08 -3.80
N ASN A 74 6.52 -13.39 -2.82
CA ASN A 74 7.16 -13.14 -1.53
C ASN A 74 6.48 -13.91 -0.38
N ALA A 75 7.06 -15.05 -0.02
CA ALA A 75 6.60 -15.87 1.10
C ALA A 75 6.72 -15.20 2.49
N TYR A 76 7.48 -14.11 2.58
CA TYR A 76 7.69 -13.33 3.80
C TYR A 76 6.79 -12.10 3.91
N ALA A 77 5.95 -11.83 2.90
CA ALA A 77 5.05 -10.67 2.88
C ALA A 77 4.18 -10.61 4.14
N SER A 78 4.23 -9.47 4.84
CA SER A 78 3.55 -9.25 6.11
C SER A 78 2.89 -7.87 6.14
N LYS A 79 1.73 -7.78 6.81
CA LYS A 79 1.00 -6.51 6.97
C LYS A 79 1.65 -5.58 7.98
N ILE A 80 2.48 -6.13 8.87
CA ILE A 80 3.21 -5.41 9.90
C ILE A 80 4.70 -5.55 9.61
N LEU A 81 5.50 -4.61 10.10
CA LEU A 81 6.94 -4.66 10.03
C LEU A 81 7.47 -5.71 11.01
N ASP A 82 7.87 -6.85 10.47
CA ASP A 82 8.53 -7.93 11.18
C ASP A 82 9.52 -8.70 10.30
N ILE A 83 10.36 -9.51 10.96
CA ILE A 83 11.35 -10.36 10.29
C ILE A 83 11.09 -11.83 10.64
N ASN A 84 11.23 -12.68 9.62
CA ASN A 84 11.08 -14.12 9.74
C ASN A 84 12.40 -14.84 10.00
N LYS A 85 12.34 -16.04 10.58
CA LYS A 85 13.56 -16.81 10.90
C LYS A 85 14.18 -17.30 9.60
N GLY A 86 15.45 -16.97 9.38
CA GLY A 86 16.13 -17.33 8.12
C GLY A 86 15.49 -16.67 6.90
N GLN A 87 14.93 -15.47 7.07
CA GLN A 87 14.43 -14.67 5.97
C GLN A 87 15.54 -14.41 4.95
N LYS A 88 15.23 -14.60 3.68
CA LYS A 88 16.11 -14.26 2.55
C LYS A 88 15.50 -13.12 1.77
N LEU A 89 16.36 -12.31 1.16
CA LEU A 89 15.91 -11.29 0.22
C LEU A 89 15.32 -11.97 -1.02
N ILE A 90 14.14 -11.50 -1.43
CA ILE A 90 13.50 -11.93 -2.69
C ILE A 90 13.85 -10.88 -3.74
N ASP A 91 14.61 -11.26 -4.75
CA ASP A 91 15.11 -10.41 -5.84
C ASP A 91 14.75 -10.96 -7.23
N THR A 92 13.78 -11.88 -7.30
CA THR A 92 13.29 -12.50 -8.53
C THR A 92 11.89 -12.04 -8.89
N GLY A 93 11.48 -12.18 -10.16
CA GLY A 93 10.17 -11.75 -10.62
C GLY A 93 10.01 -10.22 -10.55
N LEU A 94 8.88 -9.74 -10.02
CA LEU A 94 8.62 -8.30 -9.90
C LEU A 94 9.60 -7.60 -8.94
N TYR A 95 10.05 -8.32 -7.92
CA TYR A 95 11.03 -7.80 -6.95
C TYR A 95 12.41 -7.54 -7.57
N GLY A 96 12.73 -8.17 -8.72
CA GLY A 96 13.95 -7.91 -9.46
C GLY A 96 13.91 -6.60 -10.28
N HIS A 97 12.72 -6.06 -10.54
CA HIS A 97 12.54 -4.81 -11.28
C HIS A 97 12.30 -3.61 -10.36
N VAL A 98 11.52 -3.82 -9.29
CA VAL A 98 11.16 -2.79 -8.32
C VAL A 98 11.32 -3.37 -6.92
N ARG A 99 11.98 -2.64 -6.02
CA ARG A 99 12.25 -3.11 -4.64
C ARG A 99 10.99 -3.41 -3.83
N HIS A 100 9.91 -2.68 -4.10
CA HIS A 100 8.65 -2.76 -3.34
C HIS A 100 7.42 -2.90 -4.25
N PRO A 101 7.30 -3.99 -5.03
CA PRO A 101 6.24 -4.13 -6.03
C PRO A 101 4.85 -4.22 -5.37
N LEU A 102 4.77 -4.78 -4.14
CA LEU A 102 3.54 -4.78 -3.34
C LEU A 102 3.05 -3.35 -3.04
N TYR A 103 3.95 -2.43 -2.70
CA TYR A 103 3.58 -1.03 -2.43
C TYR A 103 3.35 -0.23 -3.71
N SER A 104 4.05 -0.53 -4.80
CA SER A 104 3.72 0.02 -6.11
C SER A 104 2.30 -0.34 -6.52
N GLY A 105 1.92 -1.61 -6.37
CA GLY A 105 0.53 -2.05 -6.59
C GLY A 105 -0.46 -1.36 -5.65
N ALA A 106 -0.13 -1.25 -4.35
CA ALA A 106 -0.99 -0.56 -3.39
C ALA A 106 -1.19 0.93 -3.72
N ALA A 107 -0.16 1.63 -4.20
CA ALA A 107 -0.27 3.03 -4.63
C ALA A 107 -1.22 3.18 -5.82
N LEU A 108 -1.14 2.27 -6.80
CA LEU A 108 -2.07 2.26 -7.95
C LEU A 108 -3.51 1.99 -7.50
N VAL A 109 -3.73 1.08 -6.56
CA VAL A 109 -5.05 0.81 -5.97
C VAL A 109 -5.59 2.07 -5.26
N VAL A 110 -4.78 2.67 -4.40
CA VAL A 110 -5.19 3.84 -3.59
C VAL A 110 -5.52 5.04 -4.46
N LEU A 111 -4.77 5.30 -5.54
CA LEU A 111 -5.03 6.41 -6.46
C LEU A 111 -6.10 6.10 -7.50
N GLY A 112 -6.16 4.87 -8.00
CA GLY A 112 -7.12 4.45 -9.01
C GLY A 112 -8.55 4.40 -8.48
N LEU A 113 -8.74 4.04 -7.20
CA LEU A 113 -10.07 3.90 -6.60
C LEU A 113 -10.89 5.22 -6.60
N PRO A 114 -10.39 6.37 -6.10
CA PRO A 114 -11.09 7.65 -6.20
C PRO A 114 -11.51 8.03 -7.63
N ILE A 115 -10.64 7.79 -8.61
CA ILE A 115 -10.89 8.09 -10.02
C ILE A 115 -11.99 7.18 -10.55
N ALA A 116 -11.91 5.87 -10.24
CA ALA A 116 -12.92 4.89 -10.62
C ALA A 116 -14.29 5.16 -10.00
N LEU A 117 -14.32 5.80 -8.82
CA LEU A 117 -15.53 6.21 -8.12
C LEU A 117 -16.00 7.62 -8.49
N GLY A 118 -15.37 8.29 -9.45
CA GLY A 118 -15.81 9.59 -9.95
C GLY A 118 -15.61 10.73 -8.96
N SER A 119 -14.59 10.67 -8.08
CA SER A 119 -14.37 11.71 -7.06
C SER A 119 -12.97 12.30 -7.04
N TRP A 120 -12.86 13.57 -7.42
CA TRP A 120 -11.60 14.32 -7.34
C TRP A 120 -11.22 14.63 -5.89
N ILE A 121 -12.19 14.89 -5.01
CA ILE A 121 -11.90 15.23 -3.61
C ILE A 121 -11.31 14.04 -2.85
N SER A 122 -11.72 12.82 -3.20
CA SER A 122 -11.18 11.59 -2.64
C SER A 122 -9.73 11.29 -3.04
N LEU A 123 -9.19 11.95 -4.06
CA LEU A 123 -7.77 11.86 -4.39
C LEU A 123 -6.88 12.52 -3.34
N ILE A 124 -7.38 13.50 -2.59
CA ILE A 124 -6.60 14.17 -1.54
C ILE A 124 -6.18 13.18 -0.44
N PRO A 125 -7.09 12.48 0.26
CA PRO A 125 -6.69 11.48 1.24
C PRO A 125 -5.95 10.29 0.61
N ALA A 126 -6.24 9.94 -0.64
CA ALA A 126 -5.48 8.91 -1.36
C ALA A 126 -4.01 9.29 -1.57
N ALA A 127 -3.74 10.52 -2.02
CA ALA A 127 -2.39 11.04 -2.20
C ALA A 127 -1.63 11.12 -0.86
N ILE A 128 -2.32 11.53 0.22
CA ILE A 128 -1.76 11.46 1.58
C ILE A 128 -1.42 10.00 1.93
N GLY A 129 -2.30 9.05 1.64
CA GLY A 129 -2.04 7.62 1.83
C GLY A 129 -0.78 7.13 1.11
N VAL A 130 -0.57 7.54 -0.13
CA VAL A 130 0.65 7.22 -0.90
C VAL A 130 1.89 7.85 -0.26
N MET A 131 1.82 9.10 0.19
CA MET A 131 2.94 9.75 0.90
C MET A 131 3.30 9.01 2.19
N ILE A 132 2.30 8.57 2.96
CA ILE A 132 2.51 7.76 4.17
C ILE A 132 3.10 6.39 3.82
N LEU A 133 2.72 5.80 2.69
CA LEU A 133 3.30 4.55 2.20
C LEU A 133 4.79 4.70 1.87
N ILE A 134 5.20 5.84 1.28
CA ILE A 134 6.62 6.15 1.03
C ILE A 134 7.40 6.25 2.35
N ILE A 135 6.81 6.85 3.38
CA ILE A 135 7.43 6.88 4.72
C ILE A 135 7.55 5.46 5.28
N ARG A 136 6.50 4.64 5.13
CA ARG A 136 6.50 3.24 5.58
C ARG A 136 7.60 2.42 4.92
N ILE A 137 7.84 2.63 3.63
CA ILE A 137 8.94 2.00 2.89
C ILE A 137 10.29 2.26 3.57
N LYS A 138 10.56 3.50 3.99
CA LYS A 138 11.83 3.84 4.65
C LYS A 138 12.01 3.05 5.95
N PHE A 139 10.97 2.96 6.78
CA PHE A 139 11.02 2.17 8.01
C PHE A 139 11.24 0.68 7.75
N GLU A 140 10.62 0.14 6.69
CA GLU A 140 10.85 -1.24 6.28
C GLU A 140 12.28 -1.48 5.82
N GLU A 141 12.82 -0.61 4.96
CA GLU A 141 14.21 -0.73 4.49
C GLU A 141 15.19 -0.66 5.67
N GLU A 142 15.00 0.27 6.60
CA GLU A 142 15.82 0.34 7.82
C GLU A 142 15.71 -0.94 8.65
N MET A 143 14.51 -1.50 8.80
CA MET A 143 14.30 -2.73 9.55
C MET A 143 15.02 -3.90 8.89
N LEU A 144 14.88 -4.04 7.57
CA LEU A 144 15.50 -5.10 6.79
C LEU A 144 17.03 -5.00 6.82
N ILE A 145 17.61 -3.80 6.72
CA ILE A 145 19.06 -3.59 6.81
C ILE A 145 19.61 -3.90 8.21
N LYS A 146 18.85 -3.60 9.28
CA LYS A 146 19.31 -3.81 10.66
C LYS A 146 19.13 -5.25 11.16
N GLY A 147 18.20 -5.99 10.57
CA GLY A 147 17.74 -7.28 11.09
C GLY A 147 17.96 -8.49 10.19
N MET A 148 18.43 -8.30 8.95
CA MET A 148 19.00 -9.35 8.10
C MET A 148 20.53 -9.26 8.13
#